data_AF-A0A6J5FCY9-F1
#
_entry.id   AF-A0A6J5FCY9-F1
#
_cell.length_a   1.000
_cell.length_b   1.000
_cell.length_c   1.000
_cell.angle_alpha   90.00
_cell.angle_beta   90.00
_cell.angle_gamma   90.00
#
_symmetry.space_group_name_H-M   'P 1'
#
loop_
_entity.id
_entity.type
_entity.pdbx_description
1 polymer ?
#
loop_
_entity_poly.entity_id
_entity_poly.type
_entity_poly.pdbx_seq_one_letter_code
_entity_poly.pdbx_strand_id
1 'polypeptide(L)'
;MRGKGGKLARVALPPLAWEALARYLAERVLPVRWNPATPVIGSLGAHRDAAISSVRLWGVLRRFFLLAAEAIEADHAPLAEKLRRASPHWMRHTHAIHALGRGAGLTTVRDNLRHASVSTTSIYLHSDEVKRARQIGDAFTGRKEGFVSGRSR
;
A
#
# COMPACT_ATOMS: atom_id res chain seq x y z
N MET A 1 -0.99 16.39 10.37
CA MET A 1 -2.19 15.59 10.75
C MET A 1 -2.23 15.38 12.26
N ARG A 2 -3.41 15.40 12.90
CA ARG A 2 -3.56 15.02 14.32
C ARG A 2 -3.58 13.49 14.47
N GLY A 3 -3.03 12.96 15.56
CA GLY A 3 -3.04 11.52 15.89
C GLY A 3 -3.71 11.24 17.22
N LYS A 4 -3.66 9.98 17.66
CA LYS A 4 -4.08 9.57 19.00
C LYS A 4 -3.31 10.41 20.04
N GLY A 5 -4.04 11.04 20.96
CA GLY A 5 -3.47 11.97 21.96
C GLY A 5 -3.24 13.40 21.47
N GLY A 6 -3.82 13.81 20.33
CA GLY A 6 -3.80 15.20 19.86
C GLY A 6 -2.47 15.67 19.25
N LYS A 7 -1.41 14.84 19.30
CA LYS A 7 -0.08 15.20 18.77
C LYS A 7 -0.11 15.43 17.27
N LEU A 8 0.50 16.55 16.85
CA LEU A 8 0.72 16.88 15.44
C LEU A 8 1.89 16.06 14.89
N ALA A 9 1.69 15.46 13.72
CA ALA A 9 2.74 14.79 12.97
C ALA A 9 2.72 15.22 11.51
N ARG A 10 3.91 15.25 10.90
CA ARG A 10 4.11 15.45 9.46
C ARG A 10 4.17 14.07 8.79
N VAL A 11 3.59 13.96 7.61
CA VAL A 11 3.60 12.77 6.75
C VAL A 11 4.21 13.22 5.43
N ALA A 12 5.22 12.50 4.95
CA ALA A 12 5.83 12.79 3.67
C ALA A 12 4.93 12.24 2.56
N LEU A 13 4.47 13.11 1.66
CA LEU A 13 3.70 12.71 0.49
C LEU A 13 4.65 12.58 -0.71
N PRO A 14 4.65 11.44 -1.41
CA PRO A 14 5.40 11.32 -2.66
C PRO A 14 4.81 12.27 -3.72
N PRO A 15 5.60 12.71 -4.72
CA PRO A 15 5.15 13.65 -5.75
C PRO A 15 3.82 13.27 -6.41
N LEU A 16 3.67 11.99 -6.78
CA LEU A 16 2.44 11.48 -7.38
C LEU A 16 1.19 11.68 -6.51
N ALA A 17 1.31 11.58 -5.19
CA ALA A 17 0.21 11.76 -4.26
C ALA A 17 -0.10 13.25 -4.07
N TRP A 18 0.92 14.10 -4.08
CA TRP A 18 0.76 15.54 -4.04
C TRP A 18 0.06 16.06 -5.31
N GLU A 19 0.48 15.62 -6.48
CA GLU A 19 -0.13 15.99 -7.76
C GLU A 19 -1.59 15.54 -7.87
N ALA A 20 -1.89 14.31 -7.44
CA ALA A 20 -3.27 13.83 -7.39
C ALA A 20 -4.13 14.66 -6.42
N LEU A 21 -3.60 14.99 -5.25
CA LEU A 21 -4.29 15.83 -4.27
C LEU A 21 -4.50 17.25 -4.81
N ALA A 22 -3.48 17.87 -5.42
CA ALA A 22 -3.56 19.20 -5.98
C ALA A 22 -4.62 19.30 -7.09
N ARG A 23 -4.65 18.35 -8.02
CA ARG A 23 -5.68 18.27 -9.06
C ARG A 23 -7.08 18.17 -8.46
N TYR A 24 -7.27 17.25 -7.52
CA TYR A 24 -8.55 17.07 -6.85
C TYR A 24 -9.00 18.33 -6.07
N LEU A 25 -8.07 19.04 -5.39
CA LEU A 25 -8.40 20.28 -4.69
C LEU A 25 -8.75 21.42 -5.67
N ALA A 26 -8.11 21.48 -6.83
CA ALA A 26 -8.45 22.43 -7.89
C ALA A 26 -9.87 22.17 -8.45
N GLU A 27 -10.23 20.91 -8.68
CA GLU A 27 -11.58 20.51 -9.12
C GLU A 27 -12.68 20.85 -8.11
N ARG A 28 -12.33 21.01 -6.83
CA ARG A 28 -13.29 21.40 -5.79
C ARG A 28 -13.59 22.90 -5.73
N VAL A 29 -12.89 23.71 -6.54
CA VAL A 29 -13.08 25.18 -6.58
C VAL A 29 -13.03 25.78 -5.18
N LEU A 30 -12.03 25.37 -4.39
CA LEU A 30 -11.86 25.83 -3.01
C LEU A 30 -11.36 27.28 -2.99
N PRO A 31 -11.69 28.06 -1.93
CA PRO A 31 -11.22 29.42 -1.80
C PRO A 31 -9.69 29.48 -1.81
N VAL A 32 -9.14 30.56 -2.37
CA VAL A 32 -7.68 30.80 -2.51
C VAL A 32 -6.96 30.69 -1.16
N ARG A 33 -7.63 31.07 -0.07
CA ARG A 33 -7.16 30.87 1.31
C ARG A 33 -7.79 29.63 1.90
N TRP A 34 -6.94 28.66 2.27
CA TRP A 34 -7.38 27.45 2.96
C TRP A 34 -8.04 27.77 4.30
N ASN A 35 -9.28 27.32 4.47
CA ASN A 35 -9.95 27.29 5.76
C ASN A 35 -9.65 25.94 6.45
N PRO A 36 -9.02 25.90 7.65
CA PRO A 36 -8.75 24.66 8.37
C PRO A 36 -9.98 23.80 8.68
N ALA A 37 -11.19 24.39 8.69
CA ALA A 37 -12.44 23.66 8.84
C ALA A 37 -12.87 22.92 7.56
N THR A 38 -12.34 23.31 6.40
CA THR A 38 -12.63 22.63 5.13
C THR A 38 -11.98 21.25 5.14
N PRO A 39 -12.75 20.18 4.92
CA PRO A 39 -12.18 18.84 4.89
C PRO A 39 -11.29 18.69 3.67
N VAL A 40 -10.11 18.10 3.85
CA VAL A 40 -9.18 17.79 2.75
C VAL A 40 -9.88 16.88 1.74
N ILE A 41 -10.49 15.79 2.21
CA ILE A 41 -11.30 14.89 1.37
C ILE A 41 -12.78 15.12 1.68
N GLY A 42 -13.51 15.69 0.72
CA GLY A 42 -14.93 16.00 0.81
C GLY A 42 -15.80 14.80 0.44
N SER A 43 -17.07 14.87 0.83
CA SER A 43 -18.08 13.88 0.46
C SER A 43 -18.28 13.86 -1.06
N LEU A 44 -18.59 12.67 -1.59
CA LEU A 44 -18.83 12.45 -3.02
C LEU A 44 -20.28 12.71 -3.44
N GLY A 45 -21.14 13.15 -2.51
CA GLY A 45 -22.55 13.46 -2.74
C GLY A 45 -22.83 14.96 -2.78
N ALA A 46 -24.09 15.34 -2.55
CA ALA A 46 -24.55 16.74 -2.61
C ALA A 46 -23.80 17.68 -1.63
N HIS A 47 -23.34 17.16 -0.49
CA HIS A 47 -22.63 17.94 0.54
C HIS A 47 -21.11 17.84 0.40
N ARG A 48 -20.54 18.44 -0.66
CA ARG A 48 -19.08 18.44 -0.92
C ARG A 48 -18.25 19.16 0.15
N ASP A 49 -18.90 19.95 0.99
CA ASP A 49 -18.28 20.68 2.10
C ASP A 49 -18.13 19.83 3.37
N ALA A 50 -18.83 18.69 3.45
CA ALA A 50 -18.67 17.72 4.53
C ALA A 50 -17.51 16.76 4.27
N ALA A 51 -16.89 16.24 5.32
CA ALA A 51 -15.85 15.22 5.19
C ALA A 51 -16.41 13.90 4.65
N ILE A 52 -15.63 13.19 3.84
CA ILE A 52 -16.00 11.81 3.48
C ILE A 52 -16.02 10.92 4.74
N SER A 53 -17.05 10.08 4.87
CA SER A 53 -17.08 9.10 5.97
C SER A 53 -16.12 7.95 5.70
N SER A 54 -15.60 7.33 6.76
CA SER A 54 -14.73 6.14 6.65
C SER A 54 -15.42 5.00 5.89
N VAL A 55 -16.72 4.81 6.10
CA VAL A 55 -17.52 3.78 5.41
C VAL A 55 -17.60 4.07 3.92
N ARG A 56 -17.84 5.34 3.53
CA ARG A 56 -17.92 5.71 2.12
C ARG A 56 -16.56 5.58 1.44
N LEU A 57 -15.49 6.03 2.10
CA LEU A 57 -14.13 5.87 1.59
C LEU A 57 -13.77 4.39 1.40
N TRP A 58 -14.13 3.55 2.37
CA TRP A 58 -13.94 2.10 2.25
C TRP A 58 -14.70 1.52 1.05
N GLY A 59 -15.95 1.92 0.84
CA GLY A 59 -16.75 1.47 -0.30
C GLY A 59 -16.15 1.90 -1.65
N VAL A 60 -15.61 3.12 -1.74
CA VAL A 60 -14.91 3.62 -2.93
C VAL A 60 -13.66 2.79 -3.21
N LEU A 61 -12.84 2.53 -2.18
CA LEU A 61 -11.63 1.72 -2.32
C LEU A 61 -11.96 0.27 -2.70
N ARG A 62 -12.99 -0.32 -2.10
CA ARG A 62 -13.45 -1.67 -2.46
C ARG A 62 -13.90 -1.74 -3.91
N ARG A 63 -14.68 -0.76 -4.36
CA ARG A 63 -15.11 -0.69 -5.77
C ARG A 63 -13.90 -0.56 -6.71
N PHE A 64 -12.93 0.30 -6.39
CA PHE A 64 -11.70 0.43 -7.18
C PHE A 64 -10.98 -0.92 -7.33
N PHE A 65 -10.83 -1.68 -6.25
CA PHE A 65 -10.16 -2.98 -6.30
C PHE A 65 -10.91 -4.03 -7.12
N LEU A 66 -12.24 -4.04 -7.06
CA LEU A 66 -13.05 -4.94 -7.89
C LEU A 66 -12.90 -4.61 -9.38
N LEU A 67 -12.97 -3.33 -9.74
CA LEU A 67 -12.76 -2.89 -11.13
C LEU A 67 -11.34 -3.21 -11.63
N ALA A 68 -10.34 -3.02 -10.79
CA ALA A 68 -8.96 -3.38 -11.12
C ALA A 68 -8.79 -4.90 -11.28
N ALA A 69 -9.46 -5.71 -10.45
CA ALA A 69 -9.45 -7.16 -10.58
C ALA A 69 -10.09 -7.62 -11.90
N GLU A 70 -11.25 -7.05 -12.24
CA GLU A 70 -11.94 -7.32 -13.51
C GLU A 70 -11.05 -6.97 -14.72
N ALA A 71 -10.39 -5.81 -14.67
CA ALA A 71 -9.55 -5.33 -15.77
C ALA A 71 -8.33 -6.22 -16.07
N ILE A 72 -7.84 -6.98 -15.09
CA ILE A 72 -6.63 -7.80 -15.23
C ILE A 72 -6.90 -9.30 -15.18
N GLU A 73 -8.15 -9.73 -15.00
CA GLU A 73 -8.49 -11.14 -14.78
C GLU A 73 -8.00 -12.03 -15.93
N ALA A 74 -8.20 -11.58 -17.18
CA ALA A 74 -7.81 -12.31 -18.38
C ALA A 74 -6.29 -12.55 -18.45
N ASP A 75 -5.50 -11.55 -18.04
CA ASP A 75 -4.03 -11.61 -18.13
C ASP A 75 -3.38 -12.21 -16.89
N HIS A 76 -4.02 -12.07 -15.72
CA HIS A 76 -3.38 -12.38 -14.44
C HIS A 76 -4.37 -12.77 -13.32
N ALA A 77 -5.20 -13.80 -13.55
CA ALA A 77 -6.19 -14.33 -12.60
C ALA A 77 -5.71 -14.46 -11.13
N PRO A 78 -4.50 -14.96 -10.81
CA PRO A 78 -4.04 -15.05 -9.42
C PRO A 78 -3.88 -13.68 -8.72
N LEU A 79 -3.58 -12.62 -9.47
CA LEU A 79 -3.46 -11.27 -8.94
C LEU A 79 -4.83 -10.62 -8.81
N ALA A 80 -5.72 -10.82 -9.78
CA ALA A 80 -7.10 -10.37 -9.70
C ALA A 80 -7.80 -10.90 -8.45
N GLU A 81 -7.61 -12.18 -8.13
CA GLU A 81 -8.17 -12.79 -6.92
C GLU A 81 -7.59 -12.18 -5.62
N LYS A 82 -6.33 -11.74 -5.63
CA LYS A 82 -5.77 -10.96 -4.51
C LYS A 82 -6.41 -9.58 -4.42
N LEU A 83 -6.64 -8.90 -5.55
CA LEU A 83 -7.29 -7.59 -5.58
C LEU A 83 -8.73 -7.64 -5.07
N ARG A 84 -9.50 -8.70 -5.38
CA ARG A 84 -10.87 -8.88 -4.84
C ARG A 84 -10.93 -8.88 -3.30
N ARG A 85 -9.84 -9.31 -2.65
CA ARG A 85 -9.71 -9.35 -1.19
C ARG A 85 -8.97 -8.14 -0.60
N ALA A 86 -8.55 -7.19 -1.45
CA ALA A 86 -7.79 -6.03 -1.00
C ALA A 86 -8.64 -5.10 -0.12
N SER A 87 -7.95 -4.44 0.81
CA SER A 87 -8.55 -3.54 1.81
C SER A 87 -7.62 -2.34 2.06
N PRO A 88 -8.10 -1.29 2.76
CA PRO A 88 -7.23 -0.18 3.14
C PRO A 88 -6.02 -0.62 3.98
N HIS A 89 -6.18 -1.67 4.79
CA HIS A 89 -5.08 -2.26 5.55
C HIS A 89 -4.06 -2.94 4.64
N TRP A 90 -4.52 -3.67 3.63
CA TRP A 90 -3.66 -4.27 2.60
C TRP A 90 -2.86 -3.22 1.81
N MET A 91 -3.48 -2.08 1.46
CA MET A 91 -2.76 -0.95 0.82
C MET A 91 -1.63 -0.43 1.69
N ARG A 92 -1.93 -0.23 2.98
CA ARG A 92 -0.95 0.27 3.95
C ARG A 92 0.23 -0.69 4.11
N HIS A 93 -0.04 -1.99 4.15
CA HIS A 93 0.99 -3.04 4.16
C HIS A 93 1.82 -3.02 2.88
N THR A 94 1.16 -2.96 1.71
CA THR A 94 1.83 -2.91 0.42
C THR A 94 2.75 -1.68 0.30
N HIS A 95 2.29 -0.51 0.75
CA HIS A 95 3.10 0.71 0.78
C HIS A 95 4.34 0.57 1.66
N ALA A 96 4.18 -0.03 2.84
CA ALA A 96 5.28 -0.26 3.79
C ALA A 96 6.36 -1.19 3.21
N ILE A 97 5.94 -2.35 2.70
CA ILE A 97 6.84 -3.34 2.09
C ILE A 97 7.52 -2.76 0.86
N HIS A 98 6.77 -2.05 0.01
CA HIS A 98 7.33 -1.43 -1.19
C HIS A 98 8.40 -0.37 -0.85
N ALA A 99 8.15 0.48 0.16
CA ALA A 99 9.11 1.49 0.59
C ALA A 99 10.39 0.84 1.16
N LEU A 100 10.26 -0.18 2.01
CA LEU A 100 11.40 -0.92 2.56
C LEU A 100 12.21 -1.63 1.47
N GLY A 101 11.53 -2.31 0.53
CA GLY A 101 12.17 -2.97 -0.61
C GLY A 101 12.87 -2.01 -1.58
N ARG A 102 12.57 -0.71 -1.52
CA ARG A 102 13.25 0.37 -2.26
C ARG A 102 14.32 1.10 -1.44
N GLY A 103 14.67 0.60 -0.26
CA GLY A 103 15.77 1.11 0.56
C GLY A 103 15.38 2.22 1.54
N ALA A 104 14.09 2.49 1.75
CA ALA A 104 13.67 3.42 2.80
C ALA A 104 14.01 2.83 4.18
N GLY A 105 14.57 3.65 5.07
CA GLY A 105 14.87 3.24 6.44
C GLY A 105 13.62 2.85 7.22
N LEU A 106 13.73 1.85 8.10
CA LEU A 106 12.62 1.36 8.93
C LEU A 106 11.98 2.46 9.79
N THR A 107 12.79 3.38 10.33
CA THR A 107 12.34 4.55 11.10
C THR A 107 11.51 5.49 10.23
N THR A 108 11.95 5.77 9.01
CA THR A 108 11.21 6.57 8.03
C THR A 108 9.85 5.95 7.69
N VAL A 109 9.80 4.63 7.45
CA VAL A 109 8.56 3.92 7.14
C VAL A 109 7.62 3.92 8.35
N ARG A 110 8.12 3.61 9.56
CA ARG A 110 7.34 3.67 10.81
C ARG A 110 6.72 5.06 11.03
N ASP A 111 7.53 6.11 10.88
CA ASP A 111 7.11 7.49 11.15
C ASP A 111 6.08 7.95 10.11
N ASN A 112 6.28 7.60 8.83
CA ASN A 112 5.35 7.92 7.76
C ASN A 112 4.02 7.16 7.89
N LEU A 113 4.07 5.91 8.38
CA LEU A 113 2.89 5.14 8.73
C LEU A 113 2.24 5.68 10.01
N ARG A 114 3.00 6.29 10.92
CA ARG A 114 2.56 6.72 12.26
C ARG A 114 2.18 5.53 13.15
N HIS A 115 2.94 4.44 13.06
CA HIS A 115 2.82 3.32 14.00
C HIS A 115 3.35 3.75 15.37
N ALA A 116 2.59 3.50 16.44
CA ALA A 116 2.98 3.86 17.82
C ALA A 116 4.16 3.02 18.35
N SER A 117 4.51 1.93 17.66
CA SER A 117 5.63 1.06 18.00
C SER A 117 6.30 0.52 16.74
N VAL A 118 7.62 0.35 16.82
CA VAL A 118 8.49 -0.29 15.81
C VAL A 118 8.07 -1.76 15.58
N SER A 119 7.49 -2.43 16.58
CA SER A 119 7.10 -3.84 16.53
C SER A 119 6.06 -4.16 15.44
N THR A 120 5.12 -3.24 15.16
CA THR A 120 4.16 -3.41 14.04
C THR A 120 4.81 -3.24 12.67
N THR A 121 5.93 -2.51 12.60
CA THR A 121 6.70 -2.31 11.36
C THR A 121 7.72 -3.44 11.14
N SER A 122 8.26 -4.06 12.19
CA SER A 122 9.16 -5.22 12.09
C SER A 122 8.50 -6.44 11.44
N ILE A 123 7.18 -6.57 11.51
CA ILE A 123 6.41 -7.59 10.76
C ILE A 123 6.71 -7.51 9.24
N TYR A 124 7.02 -6.32 8.72
CA TYR A 124 7.35 -6.15 7.29
C TYR A 124 8.71 -6.73 6.91
N LEU A 125 9.69 -6.69 7.82
CA LEU A 125 11.02 -7.26 7.56
C LEU A 125 10.98 -8.79 7.46
N HIS A 126 10.09 -9.44 8.22
CA HIS A 126 9.91 -10.89 8.21
C HIS A 126 9.41 -11.39 6.84
N SER A 127 8.60 -10.59 6.13
CA SER A 127 8.12 -10.98 4.80
C SER A 127 9.23 -10.97 3.73
N ASP A 128 10.19 -10.03 3.83
CA ASP A 128 11.37 -9.99 2.97
C ASP A 128 12.38 -11.09 3.33
N GLU A 129 12.51 -11.42 4.61
CA GLU A 129 13.39 -12.50 5.08
C GLU A 129 12.87 -13.88 4.66
N VAL A 130 11.56 -14.14 4.79
CA VAL A 130 10.94 -15.38 4.28
C VAL A 130 11.10 -15.50 2.76
N LYS A 131 10.95 -14.39 2.03
CA LYS A 131 11.18 -14.37 0.58
C LYS A 131 12.65 -14.64 0.23
N ARG A 132 13.60 -14.02 0.94
CA ARG A 132 15.05 -14.28 0.79
C ARG A 132 15.40 -15.73 1.09
N ALA A 133 14.93 -16.27 2.22
CA ALA A 133 15.18 -17.63 2.64
C ALA A 133 14.65 -18.64 1.60
N ARG A 134 13.45 -18.40 1.06
CA ARG A 134 12.90 -19.19 -0.04
C ARG A 134 13.75 -19.13 -1.30
N GLN A 135 14.14 -17.93 -1.74
CA GLN A 135 14.96 -17.74 -2.95
C GLN A 135 16.34 -18.41 -2.83
N ILE A 136 16.96 -18.34 -1.65
CA ILE A 136 18.21 -19.05 -1.37
C ILE A 136 17.96 -20.56 -1.38
N GLY A 137 16.90 -21.04 -0.72
CA GLY A 137 16.52 -22.46 -0.74
C GLY A 137 16.33 -23.01 -2.15
N ASP A 138 15.62 -22.28 -3.02
CA ASP A 138 15.38 -22.64 -4.42
C ASP A 138 16.69 -22.68 -5.24
N ALA A 139 17.59 -21.71 -5.02
CA ALA A 139 18.89 -21.65 -5.71
C ALA A 139 19.83 -22.82 -5.37
N PHE A 140 19.73 -23.37 -4.16
CA PHE A 140 20.57 -24.48 -3.70
C PHE A 140 19.90 -25.86 -3.84
N THR A 141 18.61 -25.94 -4.18
CA THR A 141 17.91 -27.20 -4.45
C THR A 141 17.83 -27.56 -5.94
N GLY A 142 18.08 -26.62 -6.87
CA GLY A 142 18.00 -26.82 -8.33
C GLY A 142 19.15 -27.60 -9.01
N ARG A 143 20.01 -28.33 -8.29
CA ARG A 143 21.06 -29.20 -8.87
C ARG A 143 20.99 -30.62 -8.32
N LYS A 144 20.04 -31.40 -8.80
CA LYS A 144 20.15 -32.86 -8.83
C LYS A 144 19.53 -33.37 -10.12
N GLU A 145 20.33 -33.46 -11.18
CA GLU A 145 20.17 -34.49 -12.22
C GLU A 145 21.38 -34.47 -13.15
N GLY A 146 22.01 -35.64 -13.34
CA GLY A 146 23.12 -35.82 -14.27
C GLY A 146 24.32 -36.63 -13.78
N PHE A 147 24.15 -37.69 -12.99
CA PHE A 147 25.14 -38.77 -12.95
C PHE A 147 24.49 -40.05 -13.49
N VAL A 148 24.57 -40.24 -14.80
CA VAL A 148 24.22 -41.51 -15.44
C VAL A 148 25.36 -42.48 -15.13
N SER A 149 25.03 -43.47 -14.30
CA SER A 149 25.82 -44.68 -14.06
C SER A 149 26.01 -45.42 -15.39
N GLY A 150 27.21 -45.34 -15.96
CA GLY A 150 27.66 -46.21 -17.04
C GLY A 150 27.93 -47.61 -16.50
N ARG A 151 27.10 -48.58 -16.91
CA ARG A 151 27.23 -50.01 -16.61
C ARG A 151 28.05 -50.68 -17.71
N SER A 152 28.94 -51.57 -17.30
CA SER A 152 29.84 -52.42 -18.09
C SER A 152 29.24 -53.00 -19.38
N ARG A 153 30.05 -53.04 -20.44
CA ARG A 153 30.42 -54.24 -21.20
C ARG A 153 31.83 -54.06 -21.77
#